data_AF-A0A183Q1D2-F1
#
_entry.id   AF-A0A183Q1D2-F1
#
_cell.length_a   1.000
_cell.length_b   1.000
_cell.length_c   1.000
_cell.angle_alpha   90.00
_cell.angle_beta   90.00
_cell.angle_gamma   90.00
#
_symmetry.space_group_name_H-M   'P 1'
#
loop_
_entity.id
_entity.type
_entity.pdbx_description
1 polymer ?
#
loop_
_entity_poly.entity_id
_entity_poly.type
_entity_poly.pdbx_seq_one_letter_code
_entity_poly.pdbx_strand_id
1 'polypeptide(L)' 'MSHNHPCSSSWMVCEPWSKKLSSEEKENLKPVILHSQSTEVVESIKERTGKQVTAADVKNMKAELSTGKCI' A
#
# COMPACT_ATOMS: atom_id res chain seq x y z
N MET A 1 -38.80 3.55 -5.70
CA MET A 1 -38.13 3.67 -4.39
C MET A 1 -36.67 3.98 -4.65
N SER A 2 -36.27 5.23 -4.51
CA SER A 2 -34.90 5.70 -4.73
C SER A 2 -34.05 5.34 -3.52
N HIS A 3 -33.22 4.31 -3.66
CA HIS A 3 -32.21 4.01 -2.65
C HIS A 3 -31.06 5.02 -2.81
N ASN A 4 -31.26 6.22 -2.25
CA ASN A 4 -30.18 7.11 -1.86
C ASN A 4 -29.48 6.49 -0.65
N HIS A 5 -28.60 5.54 -0.90
CA HIS A 5 -27.54 5.26 0.05
C HIS A 5 -26.25 5.78 -0.60
N PRO A 6 -25.63 6.87 -0.10
CA PRO A 6 -24.21 6.99 -0.32
C PRO A 6 -23.64 5.71 0.27
N CYS A 7 -23.06 4.87 -0.58
CA CYS A 7 -22.19 3.81 -0.12
C CYS A 7 -20.92 4.49 0.43
N SER A 8 -21.08 5.23 1.54
CA SER A 8 -20.02 5.55 2.49
C SER A 8 -19.80 4.30 3.33
N SER A 9 -19.56 3.19 2.64
CA SER A 9 -18.87 2.05 3.18
C SER A 9 -17.42 2.50 3.36
N SER A 10 -17.18 3.40 4.32
CA SER A 10 -15.88 3.64 4.93
C SER A 10 -15.57 2.43 5.81
N TRP A 11 -15.55 1.25 5.19
CA TRP A 11 -15.08 0.05 5.85
C TRP A 11 -13.58 0.15 5.72
N MET A 12 -13.05 0.80 6.75
CA MET A 12 -11.71 0.74 7.28
C MET A 12 -11.06 -0.65 7.08
N VAL A 13 -10.66 -0.94 5.86
CA VAL A 13 -9.78 -2.06 5.50
C VAL A 13 -8.87 -1.51 4.41
N CYS A 14 -7.96 -0.62 4.82
CA CYS A 14 -6.86 -0.26 3.98
C CYS A 14 -5.59 -0.27 4.83
N GLU A 15 -5.11 -1.50 4.95
CA GLU A 15 -3.72 -1.90 5.11
C GLU A 15 -3.05 -1.89 6.49
N PRO A 16 -2.68 -3.07 7.01
CA PRO A 16 -1.68 -3.22 8.07
C PRO A 16 -0.36 -2.48 7.78
N TRP A 17 -0.02 -2.25 6.51
CA TRP A 17 1.23 -1.56 6.12
C TRP A 17 1.08 -0.04 5.89
N SER A 18 -0.13 0.50 5.71
CA SER A 18 -0.35 1.96 5.73
C SER A 18 0.01 2.56 7.09
N LYS A 19 0.02 1.74 8.15
CA LYS A 19 0.53 2.12 9.47
C LYS A 19 2.06 2.04 9.58
N LYS A 20 2.72 1.31 8.66
CA LYS A 20 4.18 1.20 8.62
C LYS A 20 4.76 2.42 7.92
N LEU A 21 4.31 2.76 6.72
CA LEU A 21 4.88 3.87 5.94
C LEU A 21 3.99 5.13 6.00
N SER A 22 4.61 6.29 6.20
CA SER A 22 3.97 7.60 6.08
C SER A 22 3.53 7.85 4.64
N SER A 23 2.59 8.77 4.42
CA SER A 23 2.13 9.13 3.06
C SER A 23 3.28 9.57 2.16
N GLU A 24 4.25 10.30 2.71
CA GLU A 24 5.44 10.76 1.97
C GLU A 24 6.40 9.60 1.65
N GLU A 25 6.65 8.70 2.61
CA GLU A 25 7.44 7.49 2.34
C GLU A 25 6.76 6.64 1.26
N LYS A 26 5.43 6.48 1.34
CA LYS A 26 4.64 5.75 0.34
C LYS A 26 4.82 6.36 -1.04
N GLU A 27 4.68 7.68 -1.18
CA GLU A 27 4.83 8.37 -2.46
C GLU A 27 6.23 8.21 -3.05
N ASN A 28 7.28 8.40 -2.24
CA ASN A 28 8.68 8.23 -2.66
C ASN A 28 9.00 6.79 -3.07
N LEU A 29 8.32 5.80 -2.48
CA LEU A 29 8.53 4.37 -2.75
C LEU A 29 7.63 3.83 -3.86
N LYS A 30 6.60 4.56 -4.32
CA LYS A 30 5.72 4.13 -5.44
C LYS A 30 6.49 3.59 -6.66
N PRO A 31 7.49 4.31 -7.22
CA PRO A 31 8.21 3.79 -8.38
C PRO A 31 8.96 2.50 -8.05
N VAL A 32 9.55 2.40 -6.84
CA VAL A 32 10.28 1.22 -6.39
C VAL A 32 9.33 0.02 -6.28
N ILE A 33 8.16 0.21 -5.66
CA ILE A 33 7.15 -0.84 -5.46
C ILE A 33 6.58 -1.36 -6.79
N LEU A 34 6.36 -0.47 -7.76
CA LEU A 34 5.78 -0.85 -9.06
C LEU A 34 6.77 -1.60 -9.95
N HIS A 35 8.03 -1.15 -9.98
CA HIS A 35 9.00 -1.61 -10.99
C HIS A 35 10.00 -2.65 -10.50
N SER A 36 10.17 -2.83 -9.19
CA SER A 36 11.19 -3.74 -8.64
C SER A 36 10.61 -5.09 -8.19
N GLN A 37 11.48 -6.06 -7.93
CA GLN A 37 11.09 -7.34 -7.34
C GLN A 37 10.73 -7.17 -5.86
N SER A 38 9.84 -8.03 -5.33
CA SER A 38 9.38 -7.91 -3.95
C SER A 38 10.51 -7.94 -2.91
N THR A 39 11.57 -8.69 -3.16
CA THR A 39 12.77 -8.75 -2.31
C THR A 39 13.51 -7.42 -2.26
N GLU A 40 13.74 -6.80 -3.43
CA GLU A 40 14.39 -5.50 -3.56
C GLU A 40 13.57 -4.38 -2.91
N VAL A 41 12.24 -4.44 -3.02
CA VAL A 41 11.33 -3.49 -2.36
C VAL A 41 11.40 -3.61 -0.84
N VAL A 42 11.42 -4.83 -0.30
CA VAL A 42 11.55 -5.07 1.14
C VAL A 42 12.87 -4.49 1.68
N GLU A 43 13.97 -4.74 0.97
CA GLU A 43 15.29 -4.25 1.35
C GLU A 43 15.39 -2.72 1.23
N SER A 44 14.89 -2.14 0.13
CA SER A 44 14.84 -0.69 -0.07
C SER A 44 13.98 0.00 0.99
N ILE A 45 12.89 -0.61 1.44
CA ILE A 45 12.05 -0.04 2.51
C ILE A 45 12.81 -0.08 3.82
N LYS A 46 13.45 -1.21 4.14
CA LYS A 46 14.24 -1.36 5.36
C LYS A 46 15.43 -0.38 5.38
N GLU A 47 16.13 -0.22 4.28
CA GLU A 47 17.27 0.70 4.15
C GLU A 47 16.85 2.17 4.32
N ARG A 48 15.78 2.60 3.64
CA ARG A 48 15.39 4.02 3.62
C ARG A 48 14.59 4.46 4.83
N THR A 49 13.83 3.55 5.43
CA THR A 49 12.88 3.89 6.51
C THR A 49 13.18 3.19 7.82
N GLY A 50 14.05 2.17 7.83
CA GLY A 50 14.30 1.31 9.00
C GLY A 50 13.15 0.35 9.30
N LYS A 51 12.08 0.32 8.48
CA LYS A 51 10.85 -0.41 8.78
C LYS A 51 10.85 -1.78 8.14
N GLN A 52 10.30 -2.75 8.87
CA GLN A 52 10.18 -4.12 8.38
C GLN A 52 8.84 -4.35 7.68
N VAL A 53 8.92 -4.71 6.41
CA VAL A 53 7.79 -5.13 5.57
C VAL A 53 8.03 -6.54 5.07
N THR A 54 6.96 -7.29 4.85
CA THR A 54 7.02 -8.66 4.32
C THR A 54 6.78 -8.66 2.81
N ALA A 55 7.14 -9.75 2.13
CA ALA A 55 6.81 -9.92 0.71
C ALA A 55 5.29 -9.88 0.45
N ALA A 56 4.47 -10.35 1.41
CA ALA A 56 3.02 -10.25 1.33
C ALA A 56 2.55 -8.79 1.40
N ASP A 57 3.16 -7.98 2.29
CA ASP A 57 2.89 -6.53 2.37
C ASP A 57 3.18 -5.87 1.01
N VAL A 58 4.35 -6.14 0.42
CA VAL A 58 4.73 -5.59 -0.89
C VAL A 58 3.78 -6.01 -2.01
N LYS A 59 3.32 -7.26 -2.00
CA LYS A 59 2.34 -7.75 -2.98
C LYS A 59 1.04 -6.95 -2.88
N ASN A 60 0.57 -6.66 -1.66
CA ASN A 60 -0.62 -5.83 -1.47
C ASN A 60 -0.38 -4.38 -1.90
N MET A 61 0.77 -3.79 -1.54
CA MET A 61 1.17 -2.44 -2.00
C MET A 61 1.13 -2.32 -3.52
N LYS A 62 1.68 -3.33 -4.22
CA LYS A 62 1.71 -3.34 -5.68
C LYS A 62 0.32 -3.48 -6.29
N ALA A 63 -0.53 -4.31 -5.67
CA ALA A 63 -1.92 -4.46 -6.09
C ALA A 63 -2.69 -3.14 -5.95
N GLU A 64 -2.60 -2.46 -4.80
CA GLU A 64 -3.25 -1.16 -4.57
C GLU A 64 -2.80 -0.07 -5.54
N LEU A 65 -1.48 0.02 -5.80
CA LEU A 65 -0.95 1.00 -6.73
C LEU A 65 -1.36 0.72 -8.18
N SER A 66 -1.64 -0.54 -8.52
CA SER A 66 -2.07 -0.94 -9.86
C SER A 66 -3.58 -0.79 -10.07
N THR A 67 -4.40 -1.06 -9.05
CA THR A 67 -5.87 -0.97 -9.13
C THR A 67 -6.42 0.39 -8.74
N GLY A 68 -5.61 1.25 -8.10
CA GLY A 68 -6.07 2.52 -7.53
C GLY A 68 -7.12 2.36 -6.43
N LYS A 69 -7.32 1.14 -5.93
CA LYS A 69 -8.40 0.78 -5.01
C LYS A 69 -7.85 -0.16 -3.93
N CYS A 70 -7.97 0.27 -2.67
CA CYS A 70 -7.85 -0.59 -1.49
C CYS A 70 -8.69 -1.85 -1.73
N ILE A 71 -8.08 -3.03 -1.69
CA ILE A 71 -8.77 -4.31 -1.91
C ILE A 71 -9.13 -4.92 -0.57
#